data_AF-A0A2E4RGN3-F1
#
_entry.id   AF-A0A2E4RGN3-F1
#
_cell.length_a   1.000
_cell.length_b   1.000
_cell.length_c   1.000
_cell.angle_alpha   90.00
_cell.angle_beta   90.00
_cell.angle_gamma   90.00
#
_symmetry.space_group_name_H-M   'P 1'
#
loop_
_entity.id
_entity.type
_entity.pdbx_description
1 polymer ?
#
loop_
_entity_poly.entity_id
_entity_poly.type
_entity_poly.pdbx_seq_one_letter_code
_entity_poly.pdbx_strand_id
1 'polypeptide(L)'
;MKKDYIFNVFRKVMIDAFVSFIHGELIAYIGMILILTAFFLETRDILHSKALPYLGLMALGSGLLAIRAYFIDEWAFLILEIAWFAAAIWGVWSINSKKKGLASKQ
;
A
#
# COMPACT_ATOMS: atom_id res chain seq x y z
N MET A 1 12.14 -26.67 26.63
CA MET A 1 10.75 -27.06 26.95
C MET A 1 9.90 -25.87 27.42
N LYS A 2 10.26 -25.11 28.48
CA LYS A 2 9.41 -23.99 28.97
C LYS A 2 9.65 -22.63 28.26
N LYS A 3 10.87 -22.39 27.76
CA LYS A 3 11.25 -21.12 27.09
C LYS A 3 10.53 -20.94 25.75
N ASP A 4 10.35 -22.06 25.06
CA ASP A 4 9.69 -22.20 23.76
C ASP A 4 8.18 -21.88 23.88
N TYR A 5 7.58 -22.22 25.03
CA TYR A 5 6.17 -21.95 25.34
C TYR A 5 5.93 -20.46 25.59
N ILE A 6 6.77 -19.81 26.39
CA ILE A 6 6.63 -18.37 26.67
C ILE A 6 6.85 -17.53 25.41
N PHE A 7 7.83 -17.88 24.58
CA PHE A 7 8.06 -17.18 23.33
C PHE A 7 6.90 -17.37 22.34
N ASN A 8 6.36 -18.59 22.21
CA ASN A 8 5.21 -18.85 21.34
C ASN A 8 3.91 -18.21 21.84
N VAL A 9 3.70 -18.14 23.16
CA VAL A 9 2.55 -17.45 23.77
C VAL A 9 2.67 -15.94 23.55
N PHE A 10 3.83 -15.36 23.81
CA PHE A 10 4.06 -13.93 23.54
C PHE A 10 3.89 -13.60 22.06
N ARG A 11 4.45 -14.44 21.17
CA ARG A 11 4.28 -14.31 19.72
C ARG A 11 2.80 -14.41 19.33
N LYS A 12 2.04 -15.35 19.89
CA LYS A 12 0.59 -15.45 19.66
C LYS A 12 -0.14 -14.20 20.11
N VAL A 13 0.08 -13.74 21.35
CA VAL A 13 -0.56 -12.53 21.89
C VAL A 13 -0.25 -11.30 21.03
N MET A 14 1.00 -11.14 20.58
CA MET A 14 1.39 -10.04 19.69
C MET A 14 0.73 -10.15 18.31
N ILE A 15 0.65 -11.36 17.74
CA ILE A 15 -0.01 -11.61 16.47
C ILE A 15 -1.52 -11.38 16.59
N ASP A 16 -2.17 -11.85 17.66
CA ASP A 16 -3.60 -11.69 17.89
C ASP A 16 -3.96 -10.21 18.12
N ALA A 17 -3.09 -9.45 18.81
CA ALA A 17 -3.22 -8.00 18.93
C ALA A 17 -3.05 -7.28 17.57
N PHE A 18 -2.13 -7.75 16.73
CA PHE A 18 -1.93 -7.21 15.39
C PHE A 18 -3.11 -7.56 14.46
N VAL A 19 -3.62 -8.78 14.52
CA VAL A 19 -4.78 -9.25 13.76
C VAL A 19 -6.05 -8.52 14.18
N SER A 20 -6.27 -8.29 15.47
CA SER A 20 -7.39 -7.49 15.96
C SER A 20 -7.29 -6.02 15.54
N PHE A 21 -6.09 -5.46 15.48
CA PHE A 21 -5.86 -4.14 14.89
C PHE A 21 -6.15 -4.12 13.37
N ILE A 22 -5.77 -5.18 12.64
CA ILE A 22 -6.09 -5.36 11.21
C ILE A 22 -7.60 -5.53 10.97
N HIS A 23 -8.31 -6.20 11.87
CA HIS A 23 -9.77 -6.31 11.81
C HIS A 23 -10.47 -5.00 12.20
N GLY A 24 -9.77 -4.09 12.87
CA GLY A 24 -10.26 -2.77 13.19
C GLY A 24 -10.47 -1.94 11.94
N GLU A 25 -11.61 -1.22 11.86
CA GLU A 25 -11.92 -0.31 10.76
C GLU A 25 -10.85 0.77 10.55
N LEU A 26 -9.98 1.01 11.53
CA LEU A 26 -8.86 1.95 11.48
C LEU A 26 -7.94 1.72 10.27
N ILE A 27 -7.61 0.47 9.94
CA ILE A 27 -6.75 0.19 8.77
C ILE A 27 -7.46 0.54 7.47
N ALA A 28 -8.78 0.34 7.41
CA ALA A 28 -9.59 0.79 6.29
C ALA A 28 -9.57 2.32 6.17
N TYR A 29 -9.79 3.04 7.28
CA TYR A 29 -9.76 4.51 7.29
C TYR A 29 -8.40 5.07 6.92
N ILE A 30 -7.30 4.47 7.40
CA ILE A 30 -5.94 4.87 7.04
C ILE A 30 -5.70 4.66 5.55
N GLY A 31 -6.07 3.49 5.00
CA GLY A 31 -5.96 3.20 3.57
C GLY A 31 -6.77 4.16 2.71
N MET A 32 -8.01 4.44 3.10
CA MET A 32 -8.89 5.41 2.42
C MET A 32 -8.30 6.82 2.43
N ILE A 33 -7.81 7.29 3.58
CA ILE A 33 -7.18 8.63 3.67
C ILE A 33 -5.92 8.69 2.80
N LEU A 34 -5.10 7.63 2.79
CA LEU A 34 -3.88 7.59 1.98
C LEU A 34 -4.19 7.74 0.48
N ILE A 35 -5.14 6.93 -0.02
CA ILE A 35 -5.45 6.90 -1.45
C ILE A 35 -6.19 8.16 -1.91
N LEU A 36 -7.10 8.68 -1.08
CA LEU A 36 -7.79 9.94 -1.35
C LEU A 36 -6.83 11.13 -1.31
N THR A 37 -5.89 11.14 -0.37
CA THR A 37 -4.86 12.20 -0.29
C THR A 37 -3.96 12.16 -1.52
N ALA A 38 -3.51 10.98 -1.94
CA ALA A 38 -2.72 10.81 -3.15
C ALA A 38 -3.47 11.34 -4.39
N PHE A 39 -4.72 10.93 -4.58
CA PHE A 39 -5.56 11.37 -5.69
C PHE A 39 -5.87 12.88 -5.64
N PHE A 40 -6.12 13.42 -4.45
CA PHE A 40 -6.35 14.86 -4.26
C PHE A 40 -5.12 15.71 -4.59
N LEU A 41 -3.93 15.22 -4.23
CA LEU A 41 -2.67 15.87 -4.56
C LEU A 41 -2.36 15.83 -6.07
N GLU A 42 -2.76 14.77 -6.75
CA GLU A 42 -2.66 14.65 -8.21
C GLU A 42 -3.64 15.59 -8.94
N THR A 43 -4.90 15.64 -8.52
CA THR A 43 -5.92 16.52 -9.13
C THR A 43 -5.63 18.01 -8.97
N ARG A 44 -4.79 18.38 -8.00
CA ARG A 44 -4.31 19.76 -7.81
C ARG A 44 -3.10 20.12 -8.67
N ASP A 45 -2.57 19.19 -9.49
CA ASP A 45 -1.32 19.32 -10.26
C ASP A 45 -0.09 19.67 -9.38
N ILE A 46 -0.20 19.46 -8.05
CA ILE A 46 0.88 19.73 -7.09
C ILE A 46 1.87 18.56 -7.09
N LEU A 47 1.38 17.33 -7.24
CA LEU A 47 2.20 16.17 -7.56
C LEU A 47 1.99 15.79 -9.02
N HIS A 48 3.04 15.90 -9.83
CA HIS A 48 3.04 15.28 -11.16
C HIS A 48 2.71 13.79 -11.03
N SER A 49 1.81 13.26 -11.86
CA SER A 49 1.42 11.83 -11.98
C SER A 49 2.59 10.85 -12.27
N LYS A 50 3.83 11.36 -12.31
CA LYS A 50 5.09 10.65 -12.47
C LYS A 50 6.08 10.96 -11.34
N ALA A 51 5.62 11.44 -10.20
CA ALA A 51 6.44 11.69 -9.03
C ALA A 51 6.48 10.43 -8.16
N LEU A 52 7.70 9.98 -7.80
CA LEU A 52 7.95 8.92 -6.83
C LEU A 52 7.06 8.97 -5.57
N PRO A 53 6.84 10.13 -4.92
CA PRO A 53 5.98 10.19 -3.73
C PRO A 53 4.51 9.86 -4.01
N TYR A 54 3.94 10.26 -5.16
CA TYR A 54 2.55 9.94 -5.52
C TYR A 54 2.37 8.43 -5.72
N LEU A 55 3.27 7.82 -6.48
CA LEU A 55 3.21 6.38 -6.76
C LEU A 55 3.48 5.55 -5.50
N GLY A 56 4.35 6.03 -4.60
CA GLY A 56 4.56 5.41 -3.29
C GLY A 56 3.30 5.46 -2.42
N LEU A 57 2.64 6.62 -2.35
CA LEU A 57 1.37 6.77 -1.63
C LEU A 57 0.27 5.91 -2.23
N MET A 58 0.16 5.85 -3.56
CA MET A 58 -0.80 4.99 -4.26
C MET A 58 -0.55 3.51 -4.00
N ALA A 59 0.69 3.05 -4.10
CA ALA A 59 1.04 1.66 -3.82
C ALA A 59 0.76 1.28 -2.36
N LEU A 60 1.08 2.17 -1.41
CA LEU A 60 0.82 1.92 0.00
C LEU A 60 -0.68 1.93 0.34
N GLY A 61 -1.43 2.91 -0.17
CA GLY A 61 -2.87 3.04 0.06
C GLY A 61 -3.65 1.86 -0.53
N SER A 62 -3.35 1.53 -1.80
CA SER A 62 -4.01 0.41 -2.49
C SER A 62 -3.62 -0.94 -1.92
N GLY A 63 -2.36 -1.14 -1.54
CA GLY A 63 -1.92 -2.37 -0.88
C GLY A 63 -2.66 -2.61 0.45
N LEU A 64 -2.87 -1.55 1.24
CA LEU A 64 -3.58 -1.65 2.51
C LEU A 64 -5.08 -1.95 2.31
N LEU A 65 -5.70 -1.30 1.32
CA LEU A 65 -7.11 -1.52 0.97
C LEU A 65 -7.35 -2.88 0.31
N ALA A 66 -6.42 -3.39 -0.49
CA ALA A 66 -6.48 -4.72 -1.10
C ALA A 66 -6.49 -5.82 -0.02
N ILE A 67 -5.65 -5.69 1.01
CA ILE A 67 -5.66 -6.63 2.15
C ILE A 67 -7.05 -6.64 2.79
N ARG A 68 -7.61 -5.46 3.09
CA ARG A 68 -8.95 -5.36 3.67
C ARG A 68 -10.03 -5.94 2.74
N ALA A 69 -9.97 -5.66 1.45
CA ALA A 69 -10.93 -6.15 0.45
C ALA A 69 -10.96 -7.68 0.41
N TYR A 70 -9.79 -8.31 0.54
CA TYR A 70 -9.66 -9.76 0.65
C TYR A 70 -10.32 -10.32 1.91
N PHE A 71 -10.28 -9.61 3.05
CA PHE A 71 -10.95 -10.04 4.29
C PHE A 71 -12.48 -9.88 4.28
N ILE A 72 -13.02 -9.00 3.44
CA ILE A 72 -14.47 -8.73 3.34
C ILE A 72 -15.10 -9.50 2.17
N ASP A 73 -14.31 -10.31 1.45
CA ASP A 73 -14.70 -11.04 0.24
C ASP A 73 -15.29 -10.11 -0.85
N GLU A 74 -14.86 -8.85 -0.87
CA GLU A 74 -15.31 -7.84 -1.84
C GLU A 74 -14.43 -7.88 -3.09
N TRP A 75 -14.72 -8.85 -3.95
CA TRP A 75 -13.95 -9.17 -5.17
C TRP A 75 -13.82 -7.98 -6.14
N ALA A 76 -14.87 -7.17 -6.29
CA ALA A 76 -14.83 -6.01 -7.19
C ALA A 76 -13.84 -4.95 -6.72
N PHE A 77 -13.86 -4.65 -5.42
CA PHE A 77 -12.96 -3.68 -4.81
C PHE A 77 -11.52 -4.22 -4.77
N LEU A 78 -11.34 -5.52 -4.49
CA LEU A 78 -10.03 -6.15 -4.51
C LEU A 78 -9.33 -6.04 -5.87
N ILE A 79 -10.03 -6.32 -6.96
CA ILE A 79 -9.47 -6.23 -8.33
C ILE A 79 -9.09 -4.77 -8.65
N LEU A 80 -9.91 -3.81 -8.24
CA LEU A 80 -9.64 -2.40 -8.43
C LEU A 80 -8.35 -1.97 -7.70
N GLU A 81 -8.18 -2.36 -6.44
CA GLU A 81 -6.98 -2.03 -5.67
C GLU A 81 -5.72 -2.69 -6.24
N ILE A 82 -5.81 -3.93 -6.74
CA ILE A 82 -4.71 -4.59 -7.46
C ILE A 82 -4.34 -3.81 -8.72
N ALA A 83 -5.33 -3.33 -9.48
CA ALA A 83 -5.06 -2.53 -10.68
C ALA A 83 -4.35 -1.22 -10.35
N TRP A 84 -4.79 -0.52 -9.29
CA TRP A 84 -4.12 0.69 -8.80
C TRP A 84 -2.69 0.44 -8.32
N PHE A 85 -2.47 -0.65 -7.60
CA PHE A 85 -1.16 -1.07 -7.14
C PHE A 85 -0.22 -1.38 -8.33
N ALA A 86 -0.72 -2.12 -9.33
CA ALA A 86 0.03 -2.44 -10.54
C ALA A 86 0.38 -1.18 -11.34
N ALA A 87 -0.56 -0.24 -11.49
CA ALA A 87 -0.32 1.04 -12.14
C ALA A 87 0.77 1.86 -11.41
N ALA A 88 0.76 1.84 -10.07
CA ALA A 88 1.77 2.51 -9.27
C ALA A 88 3.17 1.92 -9.48
N ILE A 89 3.31 0.59 -9.45
CA ILE A 89 4.58 -0.11 -9.73
C ILE A 89 5.09 0.21 -11.13
N TRP A 90 4.20 0.14 -12.13
CA TRP A 90 4.56 0.44 -13.51
C TRP A 90 5.01 1.89 -13.68
N GLY A 91 4.33 2.82 -13.00
CA GLY A 91 4.73 4.22 -12.93
C GLY A 91 6.15 4.39 -12.38
N VAL A 92 6.51 3.67 -11.32
CA VAL A 92 7.84 3.75 -10.70
C VAL A 92 8.91 3.25 -11.66
N TRP A 93 8.67 2.13 -12.35
CA TRP A 93 9.58 1.58 -13.35
C TRP A 93 9.77 2.52 -14.56
N SER A 94 8.72 3.22 -14.97
CA SER A 94 8.78 4.22 -16.04
C SER A 94 9.69 5.41 -15.69
N ILE A 95 9.61 5.91 -14.45
CA ILE A 95 10.46 7.00 -13.96
C ILE A 95 11.94 6.58 -13.93
N ASN A 96 12.20 5.38 -13.41
CA ASN A 96 13.57 4.88 -13.27
C ASN A 96 14.26 4.66 -14.63
N SER A 97 13.46 4.31 -15.66
CA SER A 97 13.93 4.16 -17.04
C SER A 97 14.31 5.49 -17.69
N LYS A 98 13.56 6.58 -17.42
CA LYS A 98 13.94 7.94 -17.87
C LYS A 98 15.25 8.41 -17.27
N LYS A 99 15.55 8.05 -16.01
CA LYS A 99 16.80 8.43 -15.33
C LYS A 99 18.03 7.78 -15.97
N LYS A 100 17.91 6.55 -16.50
CA LYS A 100 18.99 5.86 -17.22
C LYS A 100 19.30 6.45 -18.61
N GLY A 101 18.30 6.97 -19.33
CA GLY A 101 18.51 7.54 -20.68
C GLY A 101 19.21 8.92 -20.69
N LEU A 102 19.23 9.63 -19.56
CA LEU A 102 19.93 10.92 -19.41
C LEU A 102 21.41 10.75 -19.02
N ALA A 103 21.78 9.61 -18.39
CA ALA A 103 23.16 9.31 -18.02
C ALA A 103 24.00 8.73 -19.18
N SER A 104 23.36 8.32 -20.28
CA SER A 104 24.03 7.81 -21.49
C SER A 104 24.18 8.86 -22.59
N LYS A 105 23.82 10.11 -22.31
CA LYS A 105 23.91 11.26 -23.25
C LYS A 105 24.87 12.36 -22.76
N GLN A 106 25.65 12.08 -21.72
CA GLN A 106 26.79 12.90 -21.29
C GLN A 106 28.09 12.24 -21.72
#